data_AF-A0A6P7SCS5-F1
#
_entry.id   AF-A0A6P7SCS5-F1
#
_cell.length_a   1.000
_cell.length_b   1.000
_cell.length_c   1.000
_cell.angle_alpha   90.00
_cell.angle_beta   90.00
_cell.angle_gamma   90.00
#
_symmetry.space_group_name_H-M   'P 1'
#
loop_
_entity.id
_entity.type
_entity.pdbx_description
1 polymer ?
#
loop_
_entity_poly.entity_id
_entity_poly.type
_entity_poly.pdbx_seq_one_letter_code
_entity_poly.pdbx_strand_id
1 'polypeptide(L)'
;MLAMWIILVIILFILIVLFCLILCFCKSFDCGHAGAPPLIEQLDPGTYSFHLKSEPEIYGNHNPNLDFYSNSRKSEPNGDYIEDILENWFGDYEKLERHHGYIQWLFPNKVTGLNRHAFRLNDYEIQEISRNEILRDRVKRSFHLMLDFYGMSMTGDCQFALSLSNNDRIKNLKESPHNFLRITRILTALGEFGLRREQKNWLRFLEGMVERGILKEADYSLNNFWTPAVQAFDR
;
A
#
# COMPACT_ATOMS: atom_id res chain seq x y z
N MET A 1 28.33 -52.89 -19.07
CA MET A 1 27.02 -52.39 -19.57
C MET A 1 26.00 -52.18 -18.46
N LEU A 2 25.82 -53.12 -17.52
CA LEU A 2 24.82 -53.01 -16.43
C LEU A 2 25.07 -51.81 -15.48
N ALA A 3 26.34 -51.53 -15.14
CA ALA A 3 26.70 -50.43 -14.25
C ALA A 3 26.38 -49.02 -14.81
N MET A 4 26.51 -48.83 -16.12
CA MET A 4 26.16 -47.54 -16.76
C MET A 4 24.66 -47.28 -16.74
N TRP A 5 23.83 -48.32 -16.87
CA TRP A 5 22.38 -48.20 -16.78
C TRP A 5 21.91 -47.82 -15.37
N ILE A 6 22.54 -48.40 -14.34
CA ILE A 6 22.25 -48.06 -12.95
C ILE A 6 22.58 -46.59 -12.66
N ILE A 7 23.73 -46.10 -13.14
CA ILE A 7 24.14 -44.69 -12.97
C ILE A 7 23.15 -43.76 -13.68
N LEU A 8 22.71 -44.09 -14.90
CA LEU A 8 21.76 -43.27 -15.66
C LEU A 8 20.39 -43.18 -14.95
N VAL A 9 19.92 -44.29 -14.37
CA VAL A 9 18.66 -44.32 -13.60
C VAL A 9 18.78 -43.52 -12.31
N ILE A 10 19.92 -43.57 -11.62
CA ILE A 10 20.17 -42.77 -10.42
C ILE A 10 20.20 -41.27 -10.76
N ILE A 11 20.88 -40.87 -11.84
CA ILE A 11 20.93 -39.47 -12.27
C ILE A 11 19.53 -38.98 -12.66
N LEU A 12 18.76 -39.77 -13.41
CA LEU A 12 17.39 -39.42 -13.77
C LEU A 12 16.49 -39.28 -12.53
N PHE A 13 16.64 -40.18 -11.55
CA PHE A 13 15.90 -40.10 -10.30
C PHE A 13 16.27 -38.85 -9.48
N ILE A 14 17.57 -38.51 -9.39
CA ILE A 14 18.04 -37.29 -8.72
C ILE A 14 17.49 -36.04 -9.44
N LEU A 15 17.51 -36.00 -10.78
CA LEU A 15 16.96 -34.89 -11.55
C LEU A 15 15.45 -34.73 -11.36
N ILE A 16 14.70 -35.82 -11.30
CA ILE A 16 13.26 -35.81 -11.01
C ILE A 16 13.00 -35.32 -9.58
N VAL A 17 13.76 -35.78 -8.60
CA VAL A 17 13.65 -35.32 -7.20
C VAL A 17 14.02 -33.83 -7.09
N LEU A 18 15.06 -33.38 -7.78
CA LEU A 18 15.47 -31.98 -7.80
C LEU A 18 14.41 -31.10 -8.49
N PHE A 19 13.83 -31.57 -9.60
CA PHE A 19 12.73 -30.89 -10.29
C PHE A 19 11.46 -30.83 -9.44
N CYS A 20 11.11 -31.91 -8.74
CA CYS A 20 10.02 -31.92 -7.77
C CYS A 20 10.28 -31.00 -6.57
N LEU A 21 11.52 -30.91 -6.08
CA LEU A 21 11.92 -29.97 -5.01
C LEU A 21 11.85 -28.51 -5.49
N ILE A 22 12.23 -28.22 -6.72
CA ILE A 22 12.12 -26.88 -7.33
C ILE A 22 10.64 -26.50 -7.54
N LEU A 23 9.79 -27.44 -7.97
CA LEU A 23 8.35 -27.24 -8.06
C LEU A 23 7.69 -27.09 -6.68
N CYS A 24 8.17 -27.81 -5.66
CA CYS A 24 7.76 -27.59 -4.27
C CYS A 24 8.20 -26.20 -3.77
N PHE A 25 9.41 -25.76 -4.10
CA PHE A 25 9.91 -24.41 -3.76
C PHE A 25 9.12 -23.30 -4.46
N CYS A 26 8.72 -23.51 -5.72
CA CYS A 26 7.84 -22.57 -6.43
C CYS A 26 6.41 -22.57 -5.88
N LYS A 27 5.88 -23.71 -5.42
CA LYS A 27 4.57 -23.76 -4.73
C LYS A 27 4.60 -23.19 -3.31
N SER A 28 5.77 -23.18 -2.65
CA SER A 28 5.92 -22.60 -1.30
C SER A 28 5.90 -21.07 -1.28
N PHE A 29 5.91 -20.38 -2.42
CA PHE A 29 5.69 -18.93 -2.47
C PHE A 29 4.21 -18.51 -2.54
N ASP A 30 3.29 -19.46 -2.76
CA ASP A 30 1.84 -19.18 -2.90
C ASP A 30 0.98 -19.70 -1.74
N CYS A 31 1.57 -20.25 -0.68
CA CYS A 31 0.83 -20.71 0.50
C CYS A 31 1.48 -20.18 1.76
N GLY A 32 0.86 -19.17 2.38
CA GLY A 32 1.28 -18.61 3.66
C GLY A 32 1.64 -19.70 4.66
N HIS A 33 2.91 -19.74 5.05
CA HIS A 33 3.37 -20.46 6.22
C HIS A 33 3.83 -19.44 7.25
N ALA A 34 3.20 -19.57 8.41
CA ALA A 34 3.39 -18.82 9.63
C ALA A 34 4.87 -18.62 9.99
N GLY A 35 5.18 -17.40 10.44
CA GLY A 35 6.28 -17.16 11.40
C GLY A 35 7.45 -16.31 10.94
N ALA A 36 7.53 -15.92 9.66
CA ALA A 36 8.49 -14.90 9.23
C ALA A 36 7.73 -13.65 8.78
N PRO A 37 7.92 -12.52 9.46
CA PRO A 37 7.37 -11.28 8.99
C PRO A 37 7.79 -10.94 7.55
N PRO A 38 6.97 -10.21 6.77
CA PRO A 38 7.41 -9.62 5.52
C PRO A 38 8.71 -8.83 5.77
N LEU A 39 9.61 -8.73 4.78
CA LEU A 39 10.87 -7.97 4.87
C LEU A 39 10.74 -6.55 5.47
N ILE A 40 9.53 -5.98 5.48
CA ILE A 40 9.19 -4.70 6.12
C ILE A 40 9.17 -4.76 7.65
N GLU A 41 8.75 -5.86 8.26
CA GLU A 41 8.76 -6.04 9.73
C GLU A 41 10.17 -6.36 10.27
N GLN A 42 11.15 -6.57 9.39
CA GLN A 42 12.57 -6.62 9.75
C GLN A 42 13.27 -5.26 9.64
N LEU A 43 12.58 -4.22 9.15
CA LEU A 43 13.09 -2.86 9.15
C LEU A 43 12.79 -2.23 10.51
N ASP A 44 13.84 -1.82 11.22
CA ASP A 44 13.73 -1.06 12.45
C ASP A 44 12.98 0.27 12.18
N PRO A 45 11.96 0.65 12.97
CA PRO A 45 11.28 1.94 12.86
C PRO A 45 12.24 3.14 12.91
N GLY A 46 13.38 2.99 13.60
CA GLY A 46 14.47 3.97 13.62
C GLY A 46 15.17 4.15 12.27
N THR A 47 15.17 3.14 11.41
CA THR A 47 15.72 3.21 10.04
C THR A 47 14.77 3.90 9.07
N TYR A 48 13.46 3.92 9.36
CA TYR A 48 12.46 4.73 8.63
C TYR A 48 12.71 6.24 8.81
N SER A 49 13.34 6.63 9.93
CA SER A 49 13.53 8.02 10.34
C SER A 49 14.89 8.60 9.97
N PHE A 50 15.92 7.79 9.69
CA PHE A 50 17.30 8.32 9.71
C PHE A 50 18.14 8.27 8.42
N HIS A 51 17.68 7.71 7.30
CA HIS A 51 18.51 7.63 6.08
C HIS A 51 17.77 7.97 4.78
N LEU A 52 17.32 9.22 4.60
CA LEU A 52 17.02 9.76 3.27
C LEU A 52 17.50 11.22 3.14
N LYS A 53 18.81 11.41 3.22
CA LYS A 53 19.49 12.40 2.36
C LYS A 53 19.85 11.74 1.03
N SER A 54 18.89 11.11 0.38
CA SER A 54 19.03 10.81 -1.04
C SER A 54 18.62 12.08 -1.77
N GLU A 55 19.53 12.63 -2.59
CA GLU A 55 19.22 13.72 -3.52
C GLU A 55 17.92 13.39 -4.28
N PRO A 56 17.09 14.39 -4.62
CA PRO A 56 15.92 14.14 -5.44
C PRO A 56 16.38 13.42 -6.70
N GLU A 57 15.85 12.22 -6.95
CA GLU A 57 15.96 11.60 -8.28
C GLU A 57 15.22 12.54 -9.23
N ILE A 58 15.95 13.44 -9.87
CA ILE A 58 15.41 14.32 -10.90
C ILE A 58 15.13 13.42 -12.10
N TYR A 59 13.88 12.98 -12.25
CA TYR A 59 13.39 12.23 -13.41
C TYR A 59 13.30 13.12 -14.68
N GLY A 60 14.34 13.90 -14.96
CA GLY A 60 14.33 14.89 -16.04
C GLY A 60 13.18 15.89 -15.90
N ASN A 61 12.54 16.23 -17.02
CA ASN A 61 11.39 17.15 -17.08
C ASN A 61 10.03 16.43 -16.86
N HIS A 62 10.05 15.21 -16.30
CA HIS A 62 8.85 14.38 -16.15
C HIS A 62 8.33 14.41 -14.72
N ASN A 63 7.01 14.55 -14.58
CA ASN A 63 6.30 14.59 -13.30
C ASN A 63 5.25 13.47 -13.29
N PRO A 64 5.68 12.21 -13.14
CA PRO A 64 4.82 11.04 -13.35
C PRO A 64 3.66 10.93 -12.36
N ASN A 65 3.79 11.44 -11.14
CA ASN A 65 2.64 11.51 -10.23
C ASN A 65 1.67 12.60 -10.70
N LEU A 66 2.17 13.77 -11.09
CA LEU A 66 1.33 14.83 -11.65
C LEU A 66 0.62 14.38 -12.93
N ASP A 67 1.30 13.66 -13.83
CA ASP A 67 0.72 13.10 -15.04
C ASP A 67 -0.37 12.07 -14.70
N PHE A 68 -0.14 11.21 -13.71
CA PHE A 68 -1.15 10.24 -13.27
C PHE A 68 -2.38 10.97 -12.71
N TYR A 69 -2.16 11.94 -11.83
CA TYR A 69 -3.22 12.77 -11.27
C TYR A 69 -3.93 13.61 -12.33
N SER A 70 -3.23 14.03 -13.39
CA SER A 70 -3.79 14.75 -14.54
C SER A 70 -4.57 13.84 -15.48
N ASN A 71 -4.65 12.54 -15.17
CA ASN A 71 -5.29 11.53 -16.01
C ASN A 71 -4.63 11.37 -17.39
N SER A 72 -3.35 11.75 -17.52
CA SER A 72 -2.59 11.64 -18.77
C SER A 72 -1.75 10.37 -18.86
N ARG A 73 -1.60 9.63 -17.75
CA ARG A 73 -0.98 8.30 -17.72
C ARG A 73 -1.67 7.35 -16.75
N LYS A 74 -1.47 6.06 -17.02
CA LYS A 74 -1.95 4.97 -16.16
C LYS A 74 -1.03 4.74 -14.97
N SER A 75 -1.61 4.21 -13.91
CA SER A 75 -0.86 3.56 -12.85
C SER A 75 -0.24 2.25 -13.36
N GLU A 76 0.93 1.93 -12.84
CA GLU A 76 1.73 0.77 -13.24
C GLU A 76 2.21 -0.04 -12.02
N PRO A 77 2.42 -1.36 -12.16
CA PRO A 77 2.17 -2.19 -13.34
C PRO A 77 0.69 -2.55 -13.48
N ASN A 78 0.20 -2.72 -14.72
CA ASN A 78 -1.15 -3.23 -15.05
C ASN A 78 -2.30 -2.49 -14.35
N GLY A 79 -2.15 -1.19 -14.09
CA GLY A 79 -3.19 -0.36 -13.49
C GLY A 79 -4.01 0.36 -14.57
N ASP A 80 -4.69 1.43 -14.14
CA ASP A 80 -5.51 2.25 -15.03
C ASP A 80 -5.28 3.74 -14.82
N TYR A 81 -5.96 4.56 -15.63
CA TYR A 81 -6.05 6.00 -15.40
C TYR A 81 -6.79 6.29 -14.09
N ILE A 82 -6.49 7.43 -13.46
CA ILE A 82 -7.06 7.76 -12.16
C ILE A 82 -8.59 7.86 -12.20
N GLU A 83 -9.18 8.43 -13.25
CA GLU A 83 -10.65 8.49 -13.35
C GLU A 83 -11.27 7.10 -13.52
N ASP A 84 -10.65 6.22 -14.32
CA ASP A 84 -11.13 4.85 -14.49
C ASP A 84 -11.06 4.06 -13.17
N ILE A 85 -10.02 4.28 -12.36
CA ILE A 85 -9.91 3.69 -11.02
C ILE A 85 -11.03 4.23 -10.11
N LEU A 86 -11.19 5.56 -10.06
CA LEU A 86 -12.14 6.20 -9.16
C LEU A 86 -13.60 5.90 -9.52
N GLU A 87 -13.91 5.70 -10.80
CA GLU A 87 -15.26 5.39 -11.28
C GLU A 87 -15.55 3.89 -11.25
N ASN A 88 -14.65 3.05 -11.77
CA ASN A 88 -14.96 1.64 -12.04
C ASN A 88 -14.47 0.68 -10.95
N TRP A 89 -13.59 1.10 -10.05
CA TRP A 89 -13.05 0.21 -9.00
C TRP A 89 -13.73 0.43 -7.65
N PHE A 90 -14.57 1.46 -7.51
CA PHE A 90 -15.38 1.67 -6.32
C PHE A 90 -16.35 0.50 -6.13
N GLY A 91 -16.31 -0.15 -4.96
CA GLY A 91 -17.10 -1.35 -4.69
C GLY A 91 -16.49 -2.67 -5.18
N ASP A 92 -15.42 -2.64 -5.99
CA ASP A 92 -14.71 -3.84 -6.45
C ASP A 92 -13.58 -4.21 -5.49
N TYR A 93 -13.95 -4.71 -4.31
CA TYR A 93 -13.00 -4.98 -3.22
C TYR A 93 -12.03 -6.13 -3.55
N GLU A 94 -12.45 -7.12 -4.34
CA GLU A 94 -11.56 -8.20 -4.77
C GLU A 94 -10.41 -7.64 -5.62
N LYS A 95 -10.72 -6.74 -6.55
CA LYS A 95 -9.70 -6.06 -7.37
C LYS A 95 -8.77 -5.21 -6.51
N LEU A 96 -9.29 -4.43 -5.57
CA LEU A 96 -8.48 -3.58 -4.68
C LEU A 96 -7.58 -4.40 -3.73
N GLU A 97 -8.04 -5.57 -3.28
CA GLU A 97 -7.24 -6.48 -2.47
C GLU A 97 -6.13 -7.13 -3.32
N ARG A 98 -6.47 -7.71 -4.49
CA ARG A 98 -5.51 -8.47 -5.33
C ARG A 98 -4.51 -7.61 -6.09
N HIS A 99 -4.90 -6.41 -6.51
CA HIS A 99 -4.04 -5.55 -7.31
C HIS A 99 -3.27 -4.59 -6.39
N HIS A 100 -1.95 -4.74 -6.27
CA HIS A 100 -1.16 -3.92 -5.33
C HIS A 100 -0.48 -2.69 -5.97
N GLY A 101 -0.47 -2.58 -7.31
CA GLY A 101 0.26 -1.52 -8.02
C GLY A 101 -0.32 -0.13 -7.81
N TYR A 102 -1.66 -0.01 -7.81
CA TYR A 102 -2.38 1.26 -7.80
C TYR A 102 -2.14 2.11 -6.53
N ILE A 103 -1.98 1.49 -5.35
CA ILE A 103 -1.96 2.21 -4.08
C ILE A 103 -0.82 3.23 -4.01
N GLN A 104 0.30 2.96 -4.69
CA GLN A 104 1.45 3.85 -4.69
C GLN A 104 1.28 5.05 -5.60
N TRP A 105 0.40 4.95 -6.59
CA TRP A 105 0.00 6.02 -7.49
C TRP A 105 -1.13 6.87 -6.92
N LEU A 106 -2.11 6.24 -6.26
CA LEU A 106 -3.15 6.98 -5.54
C LEU A 106 -2.57 7.74 -4.34
N PHE A 107 -1.54 7.20 -3.68
CA PHE A 107 -0.92 7.84 -2.51
C PHE A 107 0.59 7.83 -2.64
N PRO A 108 1.18 8.66 -3.53
CA PRO A 108 2.62 8.75 -3.65
C PRO A 108 3.21 9.42 -2.40
N ASN A 109 4.42 9.00 -2.00
CA ASN A 109 5.15 9.56 -0.86
C ASN A 109 6.54 10.00 -1.33
N LYS A 110 7.17 10.92 -0.58
CA LYS A 110 8.58 11.30 -0.79
C LYS A 110 9.57 10.14 -0.57
N VAL A 111 9.17 9.16 0.22
CA VAL A 111 9.90 7.90 0.45
C VAL A 111 9.42 6.85 -0.56
N THR A 112 10.37 6.18 -1.22
CA THR A 112 10.06 5.08 -2.15
C THR A 112 9.32 3.94 -1.44
N GLY A 113 8.28 3.41 -2.07
CA GLY A 113 7.60 2.20 -1.61
C GLY A 113 8.11 0.94 -2.29
N LEU A 114 7.41 -0.18 -2.08
CA LEU A 114 7.73 -1.48 -2.70
C LEU A 114 7.48 -1.55 -4.23
N ASN A 115 6.73 -0.62 -4.83
CA ASN A 115 6.41 -0.66 -6.24
C ASN A 115 7.52 0.05 -6.99
N ARG A 116 8.42 -0.72 -7.60
CA ARG A 116 9.53 -0.20 -8.42
C ARG A 116 9.11 0.65 -9.62
N HIS A 117 7.83 0.58 -10.01
CA HIS A 117 7.27 1.38 -11.11
C HIS A 117 6.65 2.69 -10.64
N ALA A 118 6.43 2.86 -9.33
CA ALA A 118 5.95 4.11 -8.77
C ALA A 118 7.12 5.05 -8.48
N PHE A 119 6.89 6.34 -8.67
CA PHE A 119 7.92 7.37 -8.51
C PHE A 119 7.77 8.06 -7.15
N ARG A 120 8.89 8.56 -6.62
CA ARG A 120 8.85 9.40 -5.43
C ARG A 120 8.09 10.69 -5.72
N LEU A 121 7.27 11.09 -4.76
CA LEU A 121 6.58 12.37 -4.81
C LEU A 121 7.60 13.50 -4.63
N ASN A 122 7.58 14.51 -5.50
CA ASN A 122 8.44 15.68 -5.37
C ASN A 122 7.66 16.95 -4.99
N ASP A 123 8.37 18.00 -4.54
CA ASP A 123 7.73 19.23 -4.04
C ASP A 123 6.96 20.00 -5.13
N TYR A 124 7.39 19.91 -6.39
CA TYR A 124 6.67 20.52 -7.52
C TYR A 124 5.34 19.80 -7.78
N GLU A 125 5.34 18.47 -7.82
CA GLU A 125 4.13 17.65 -7.95
C GLU A 125 3.13 17.92 -6.82
N ILE A 126 3.62 17.98 -5.56
CA ILE A 126 2.79 18.34 -4.40
C ILE A 126 2.13 19.69 -4.61
N GLN A 127 2.92 20.68 -5.02
CA GLN A 127 2.45 22.05 -5.20
C GLN A 127 1.38 22.13 -6.30
N GLU A 128 1.61 21.52 -7.46
CA GLU A 128 0.69 21.55 -8.59
C GLU A 128 -0.61 20.78 -8.30
N ILE A 129 -0.50 19.58 -7.72
CA ILE A 129 -1.67 18.77 -7.34
C ILE A 129 -2.50 19.49 -6.26
N SER A 130 -1.85 20.10 -5.27
CA SER A 130 -2.57 20.72 -4.14
C SER A 130 -3.24 22.04 -4.51
N ARG A 131 -2.69 22.80 -5.48
CA ARG A 131 -3.25 24.08 -5.94
C ARG A 131 -4.37 23.92 -6.97
N ASN A 132 -4.37 22.82 -7.73
CA ASN A 132 -5.41 22.55 -8.70
C ASN A 132 -6.61 21.86 -8.05
N GLU A 133 -7.80 22.47 -8.15
CA GLU A 133 -9.01 21.95 -7.49
C GLU A 133 -9.42 20.57 -8.00
N ILE A 134 -9.26 20.30 -9.30
CA ILE A 134 -9.61 19.01 -9.91
C ILE A 134 -8.65 17.91 -9.42
N LEU A 135 -7.35 18.21 -9.37
CA LEU A 135 -6.35 17.25 -8.91
C LEU A 135 -6.50 16.99 -7.40
N ARG A 136 -6.76 18.04 -6.61
CA ARG A 136 -7.05 17.92 -5.18
C ARG A 136 -8.32 17.12 -4.91
N ASP A 137 -9.35 17.26 -5.74
CA ASP A 137 -10.55 16.43 -5.67
C ASP A 137 -10.24 14.95 -5.91
N ARG A 138 -9.39 14.64 -6.89
CA ARG A 138 -8.92 13.26 -7.14
C ARG A 138 -8.18 12.65 -5.95
N VAL A 139 -7.39 13.42 -5.21
CA VAL A 139 -6.77 12.97 -3.93
C VAL A 139 -7.86 12.57 -2.94
N LYS A 140 -8.89 13.42 -2.78
CA LYS A 140 -9.99 13.16 -1.84
C LYS A 140 -10.84 11.96 -2.24
N ARG A 141 -11.20 11.84 -3.53
CA ARG A 141 -11.93 10.68 -4.07
C ARG A 141 -11.13 9.39 -3.91
N SER A 142 -9.82 9.44 -4.11
CA SER A 142 -8.92 8.30 -3.85
C SER A 142 -8.98 7.88 -2.37
N PHE A 143 -8.96 8.85 -1.46
CA PHE A 143 -9.09 8.58 -0.03
C PHE A 143 -10.46 7.97 0.32
N HIS A 144 -11.54 8.51 -0.23
CA HIS A 144 -12.89 7.94 -0.07
C HIS A 144 -12.99 6.50 -0.57
N LEU A 145 -12.40 6.19 -1.72
CA LEU A 145 -12.34 4.83 -2.26
C LEU A 145 -11.64 3.87 -1.30
N MET A 146 -10.51 4.28 -0.70
CA MET A 146 -9.81 3.45 0.27
C MET A 146 -10.53 3.32 1.61
N LEU A 147 -11.18 4.37 2.09
CA LEU A 147 -12.03 4.29 3.27
C LEU A 147 -13.15 3.28 3.05
N ASP A 148 -13.83 3.36 1.91
CA ASP A 148 -14.89 2.43 1.56
C ASP A 148 -14.36 0.99 1.52
N PHE A 149 -13.22 0.76 0.86
CA PHE A 149 -12.56 -0.55 0.85
C PHE A 149 -12.28 -1.13 2.25
N TYR A 150 -11.90 -0.29 3.21
CA TYR A 150 -11.67 -0.68 4.61
C TYR A 150 -12.94 -0.84 5.45
N GLY A 151 -14.12 -0.62 4.87
CA GLY A 151 -15.36 -0.59 5.63
C GLY A 151 -15.43 0.63 6.55
N MET A 152 -15.04 1.79 6.02
CA MET A 152 -15.12 3.08 6.69
C MET A 152 -15.79 4.10 5.78
N SER A 153 -16.22 5.20 6.36
CA SER A 153 -16.76 6.35 5.63
C SER A 153 -16.33 7.64 6.31
N MET A 154 -16.35 8.73 5.57
CA MET A 154 -16.03 10.07 6.06
C MET A 154 -17.09 11.06 5.58
N THR A 155 -17.63 11.87 6.50
CA THR A 155 -18.52 12.98 6.17
C THR A 155 -17.75 14.21 5.68
N GLY A 156 -18.43 15.21 5.10
CA GLY A 156 -17.78 16.46 4.65
C GLY A 156 -17.03 17.22 5.76
N ASP A 157 -17.41 17.01 7.02
CA ASP A 157 -16.77 17.61 8.20
C ASP A 157 -15.60 16.78 8.76
N CYS A 158 -15.10 15.81 7.98
CA CYS A 158 -14.02 14.90 8.38
C CYS A 158 -14.36 14.10 9.64
N GLN A 159 -15.62 13.66 9.78
CA GLN A 159 -16.03 12.70 10.81
C GLN A 159 -16.07 11.30 10.21
N PHE A 160 -15.53 10.33 10.94
CA PHE A 160 -15.35 8.96 10.46
C PHE A 160 -16.28 8.00 11.18
N ALA A 161 -16.77 7.02 10.44
CA ALA A 161 -17.62 5.96 10.96
C ALA A 161 -17.40 4.65 10.21
N LEU A 162 -17.68 3.53 10.87
CA LEU A 162 -17.90 2.26 10.17
C LEU A 162 -19.20 2.38 9.37
N SER A 163 -19.15 2.07 8.09
CA SER A 163 -20.36 1.91 7.27
C SER A 163 -21.20 0.68 7.71
N LEU A 164 -22.48 0.66 7.35
CA LEU A 164 -23.48 -0.25 7.95
C LEU A 164 -23.41 -1.71 7.42
N SER A 165 -22.76 -1.96 6.29
CA SER A 165 -22.74 -3.26 5.57
C SER A 165 -21.36 -3.94 5.59
N ASN A 166 -20.61 -3.79 6.69
CA ASN A 166 -19.14 -3.78 6.62
C ASN A 166 -18.41 -5.01 7.12
N ASN A 167 -19.12 -6.06 7.52
CA ASN A 167 -18.48 -7.18 8.22
C ASN A 167 -17.33 -7.80 7.42
N ASP A 168 -17.49 -8.00 6.11
CA ASP A 168 -16.44 -8.62 5.30
C ASP A 168 -15.26 -7.68 5.03
N ARG A 169 -15.50 -6.37 4.87
CA ARG A 169 -14.45 -5.36 4.62
C ARG A 169 -13.58 -5.12 5.84
N ILE A 170 -14.20 -4.93 7.00
CA ILE A 170 -13.44 -4.76 8.24
C ILE A 170 -12.73 -6.06 8.62
N LYS A 171 -13.34 -7.22 8.33
CA LYS A 171 -12.68 -8.52 8.50
C LYS A 171 -11.46 -8.64 7.60
N ASN A 172 -11.56 -8.29 6.32
CA ASN A 172 -10.42 -8.24 5.41
C ASN A 172 -9.29 -7.35 5.97
N LEU A 173 -9.61 -6.15 6.47
CA LEU A 173 -8.61 -5.28 7.08
C LEU A 173 -7.90 -5.93 8.28
N LYS A 174 -8.62 -6.69 9.13
CA LYS A 174 -8.03 -7.42 10.26
C LYS A 174 -7.14 -8.58 9.83
N GLU A 175 -7.55 -9.30 8.79
CA GLU A 175 -6.93 -10.55 8.35
C GLU A 175 -5.80 -10.35 7.33
N SER A 176 -5.69 -9.16 6.74
CA SER A 176 -4.68 -8.79 5.74
C SER A 176 -3.72 -7.70 6.25
N PRO A 177 -2.65 -8.03 7.00
CA PRO A 177 -1.75 -7.04 7.64
C PRO A 177 -1.09 -6.05 6.69
N HIS A 178 -0.91 -6.40 5.42
CA HIS A 178 -0.36 -5.48 4.42
C HIS A 178 -1.23 -4.22 4.23
N ASN A 179 -2.53 -4.29 4.55
CA ASN A 179 -3.42 -3.15 4.55
C ASN A 179 -3.04 -2.11 5.62
N PHE A 180 -2.37 -2.50 6.72
CA PHE A 180 -1.87 -1.53 7.70
C PHE A 180 -0.74 -0.67 7.16
N LEU A 181 0.13 -1.24 6.32
CA LEU A 181 1.17 -0.48 5.61
C LEU A 181 0.58 0.44 4.54
N ARG A 182 -0.52 0.02 3.88
CA ARG A 182 -1.28 0.90 2.98
C ARG A 182 -1.89 2.08 3.75
N ILE A 183 -2.43 1.87 4.96
CA ILE A 183 -2.92 2.95 5.83
C ILE A 183 -1.78 3.93 6.19
N THR A 184 -0.60 3.45 6.59
CA THR A 184 0.57 4.33 6.82
C THR A 184 0.85 5.20 5.61
N ARG A 185 0.85 4.60 4.41
CA ARG A 185 1.10 5.32 3.17
C ARG A 185 0.05 6.41 2.90
N ILE A 186 -1.22 6.08 3.06
CA ILE A 186 -2.33 7.04 2.91
C ILE A 186 -2.17 8.18 3.91
N LEU A 187 -1.90 7.89 5.20
CA LEU A 187 -1.68 8.91 6.22
C LEU A 187 -0.55 9.85 5.82
N THR A 188 0.61 9.34 5.41
CA THR A 188 1.72 10.18 4.94
C THR A 188 1.31 11.06 3.75
N ALA A 189 0.67 10.48 2.72
CA ALA A 189 0.24 11.22 1.54
C ALA A 189 -0.76 12.34 1.87
N LEU A 190 -1.73 12.09 2.77
CA LEU A 190 -2.65 13.14 3.26
C LEU A 190 -1.88 14.31 3.91
N GLY A 191 -0.78 14.01 4.61
CA GLY A 191 0.12 15.02 5.17
C GLY A 191 0.83 15.83 4.08
N GLU A 192 1.43 15.17 3.09
CA GLU A 192 2.13 15.81 1.96
C GLU A 192 1.20 16.72 1.14
N PHE A 193 -0.05 16.29 0.90
CA PHE A 193 -1.05 17.10 0.17
C PHE A 193 -1.76 18.15 1.05
N GLY A 194 -1.34 18.33 2.31
CA GLY A 194 -1.89 19.35 3.20
C GLY A 194 -3.29 19.07 3.75
N LEU A 195 -3.81 17.85 3.61
CA LEU A 195 -5.10 17.39 4.15
C LEU A 195 -4.99 17.06 5.65
N ARG A 196 -4.48 18.02 6.44
CA ARG A 196 -4.14 17.85 7.87
C ARG A 196 -5.36 17.48 8.72
N ARG A 197 -6.54 18.01 8.40
CA ARG A 197 -7.76 17.76 9.17
C ARG A 197 -8.25 16.34 8.98
N GLU A 198 -8.33 15.89 7.72
CA GLU A 198 -8.65 14.52 7.33
C GLU A 198 -7.67 13.54 8.00
N GLN A 199 -6.36 13.80 7.88
CA GLN A 199 -5.31 12.93 8.43
C GLN A 199 -5.43 12.77 9.97
N LYS A 200 -5.51 13.87 10.72
CA LYS A 200 -5.59 13.83 12.19
C LYS A 200 -6.90 13.23 12.70
N ASN A 201 -8.01 13.50 12.02
CA ASN A 201 -9.29 12.95 12.42
C ASN A 201 -9.38 11.46 12.11
N TRP A 202 -8.78 11.01 11.00
CA TRP A 202 -8.75 9.60 10.67
C TRP A 202 -7.86 8.81 11.63
N LEU A 203 -6.67 9.32 11.98
CA LEU A 203 -5.83 8.68 13.00
C LEU A 203 -6.58 8.53 14.33
N ARG A 204 -7.23 9.59 14.81
CA ARG A 204 -8.04 9.53 16.05
C ARG A 204 -9.18 8.51 15.98
N PHE A 205 -9.78 8.35 14.80
CA PHE A 205 -10.78 7.31 14.59
C PHE A 205 -10.18 5.91 14.67
N LEU A 206 -9.03 5.68 14.01
CA LEU A 206 -8.30 4.42 14.05
C LEU A 206 -7.84 4.07 15.48
N GLU A 207 -7.31 5.04 16.23
CA GLU A 207 -6.98 4.92 17.67
C GLU A 207 -8.18 4.39 18.46
N GLY A 208 -9.34 5.05 18.32
CA GLY A 208 -10.57 4.61 18.98
C GLY A 208 -11.04 3.20 18.56
N MET A 209 -10.74 2.76 17.33
CA MET A 209 -11.03 1.39 16.89
C MET A 209 -10.11 0.36 17.56
N VAL A 210 -8.83 0.69 17.75
CA VAL A 210 -7.88 -0.17 18.48
C VAL A 210 -8.27 -0.26 19.96
N GLU A 211 -8.52 0.88 20.62
CA GLU A 211 -8.90 0.96 22.04
C GLU A 211 -10.18 0.17 22.36
N ARG A 212 -11.16 0.19 21.45
CA ARG A 212 -12.42 -0.57 21.59
C ARG A 212 -12.29 -2.05 21.23
N GLY A 213 -11.10 -2.51 20.85
CA GLY A 213 -10.83 -3.88 20.43
C GLY A 213 -11.42 -4.24 19.06
N ILE A 214 -11.91 -3.26 18.29
CA ILE A 214 -12.46 -3.48 16.95
C ILE A 214 -11.32 -3.80 15.98
N LEU A 215 -10.16 -3.14 16.09
CA LEU A 215 -8.99 -3.36 15.23
C LEU A 215 -7.73 -3.60 16.08
N LYS A 216 -7.82 -4.49 17.07
CA LYS A 216 -6.72 -4.79 18.00
C LYS A 216 -5.43 -5.24 17.30
N GLU A 217 -5.57 -5.87 16.13
CA GLU A 217 -4.47 -6.37 15.30
C GLU A 217 -3.56 -5.23 14.82
N ALA A 218 -4.07 -3.99 14.78
CA ALA A 218 -3.33 -2.83 14.36
C ALA A 218 -2.56 -2.12 15.48
N ASP A 219 -2.60 -2.57 16.74
CA ASP A 219 -1.97 -1.88 17.88
C ASP A 219 -0.47 -1.58 17.63
N TYR A 220 0.28 -2.56 17.13
CA TYR A 220 1.68 -2.35 16.76
C TYR A 220 1.83 -1.30 15.64
N SER A 221 0.95 -1.35 14.63
CA SER A 221 1.02 -0.42 13.50
C SER A 221 0.63 1.00 13.87
N LEU A 222 -0.36 1.14 14.76
CA LEU A 222 -0.78 2.42 15.31
C LEU A 222 0.40 3.14 15.95
N ASN A 223 1.09 2.48 16.88
CA ASN A 223 2.15 3.08 17.67
C ASN A 223 3.45 3.31 16.88
N ASN A 224 3.81 2.38 15.98
CA ASN A 224 5.13 2.41 15.31
C ASN A 224 5.11 3.02 13.91
N PHE A 225 3.94 3.15 13.27
CA PHE A 225 3.84 3.65 11.90
C PHE A 225 2.79 4.76 11.73
N TRP A 226 1.55 4.56 12.17
CA TRP A 226 0.46 5.51 11.90
C TRP A 226 0.62 6.83 12.67
N THR A 227 0.85 6.74 13.98
CA THR A 227 1.07 7.93 14.82
C THR A 227 2.31 8.72 14.38
N PRO A 228 3.49 8.09 14.16
CA PRO A 228 4.66 8.79 13.61
C PRO A 228 4.40 9.44 12.24
N ALA A 229 3.66 8.78 11.34
CA ALA A 229 3.34 9.31 10.01
C ALA A 229 2.51 10.61 10.07
N VAL A 230 1.68 10.78 11.10
CA VAL A 230 0.90 12.02 11.32
C VAL A 230 1.73 13.11 12.01
N GLN A 231 2.48 12.72 13.05
CA GLN A 231 3.30 13.64 13.86
C GLN A 231 4.45 14.26 13.07
N ALA A 232 4.94 13.60 12.01
CA ALA A 232 6.03 14.11 11.16
C ALA A 232 5.77 15.52 10.59
N PHE A 233 4.49 15.93 10.53
CA PHE A 233 3.98 17.15 9.93
C PHE A 233 3.36 18.14 10.96
N ASP A 234 3.58 17.94 12.27
CA ASP A 234 3.14 18.88 13.33
C ASP A 234 4.16 19.99 13.62
N ARG A 235 5.13 20.17 12.72
CA ARG A 235 6.19 21.18 12.78
C ARG A 235 5.79 22.49 12.12
#